data_AF-A0A7S6ZRA9-F1
#
_entry.id   AF-A0A7S6ZRA9-F1
#
_cell.length_a   1.000
_cell.length_b   1.000
_cell.length_c   1.000
_cell.angle_alpha   90.00
_cell.angle_beta   90.00
_cell.angle_gamma   90.00
#
_symmetry.space_group_name_H-M   'P 1'
#
loop_
_entity.id
_entity.type
_entity.pdbx_description
1 polymer ?
#
loop_
_entity_poly.entity_id
_entity_poly.type
_entity_poly.pdbx_seq_one_letter_code
_entity_poly.pdbx_strand_id
1 'polypeptide(L)'
;MRTGVAGDTRAESLWLSPTWEIYERWCYARVTHCLRERHPGLRWSMHYSGTQGDCIRLVGTSPSLRIEAWLQRRFHAGDGKATGFRSISGVLVPDLLITVEAGDVRQMLVLDAKYRTSRSNVLDAMRSAHLYQDALRWNEDRPVASLLLVPRGGGAPWLEAPDFHAAHRVGVHVLSPDSPSSLLDALLGRWLAAVPVLAMSDVSDSGVEPT
;
A
#
# COMPACT_ATOMS: atom_id res chain seq x y z
N MET A 1 41.22 12.90 -32.54
CA MET A 1 40.64 14.00 -31.73
C MET A 1 39.43 14.55 -32.46
N ARG A 2 38.23 14.47 -31.87
CA ARG A 2 37.02 15.17 -32.35
C ARG A 2 36.47 16.00 -31.19
N THR A 3 36.52 17.30 -31.38
CA THR A 3 36.01 18.34 -30.47
C THR A 3 34.49 18.37 -30.59
N GLY A 4 33.80 18.36 -29.45
CA GLY A 4 32.34 18.43 -29.38
C GLY A 4 31.80 19.80 -29.74
N VAL A 5 30.57 19.83 -30.25
CA VAL A 5 29.68 20.97 -30.15
C VAL A 5 28.47 20.50 -29.37
N ALA A 6 28.34 21.04 -28.15
CA ALA A 6 27.21 20.85 -27.28
C ALA A 6 25.98 21.54 -27.90
N GLY A 7 24.99 20.74 -28.27
CA GLY A 7 23.63 21.23 -28.50
C GLY A 7 22.94 21.39 -27.15
N ASP A 8 22.75 22.63 -26.74
CA ASP A 8 22.06 23.02 -25.53
C ASP A 8 20.60 22.52 -25.59
N THR A 9 20.35 21.34 -25.01
CA THR A 9 19.01 20.74 -24.95
C THR A 9 18.33 21.21 -23.67
N ARG A 10 18.18 22.52 -23.54
CA ARG A 10 17.52 23.18 -22.40
C ARG A 10 16.37 24.05 -22.88
N ALA A 11 15.37 23.41 -23.46
CA ALA A 11 14.00 23.91 -23.49
C ALA A 11 13.09 22.74 -23.88
N GLU A 12 11.97 22.56 -23.17
CA GLU A 12 10.88 21.62 -23.48
C GLU A 12 11.00 20.16 -23.00
N SER A 13 11.44 19.92 -21.76
CA SER A 13 10.85 18.80 -20.99
C SER A 13 9.59 19.30 -20.30
N LEU A 14 8.45 19.09 -20.95
CA LEU A 14 7.14 19.10 -20.28
C LEU A 14 7.25 18.27 -18.99
N TRP A 15 6.93 18.90 -17.86
CA TRP A 15 6.93 18.37 -16.49
C TRP A 15 5.92 17.23 -16.26
N LEU A 16 5.84 16.25 -17.16
CA LEU A 16 4.97 15.10 -17.02
C LEU A 16 5.70 14.02 -16.22
N SER A 17 5.27 13.78 -14.98
CA SER A 17 5.68 12.59 -14.24
C SER A 17 5.44 11.35 -15.12
N PRO A 18 6.38 10.40 -15.18
CA PRO A 18 6.16 9.11 -15.83
C PRO A 18 4.83 8.48 -15.41
N THR A 19 4.12 7.82 -16.34
CA THR A 19 2.79 7.24 -16.10
C THR A 19 2.76 6.23 -14.95
N TRP A 20 3.88 5.55 -14.69
CA TRP A 20 4.00 4.62 -13.57
C TRP A 20 3.92 5.34 -12.22
N GLU A 21 4.54 6.51 -12.10
CA GLU A 21 4.59 7.32 -10.88
C GLU A 21 3.20 7.93 -10.56
N ILE A 22 2.43 8.24 -11.61
CA ILE A 22 1.02 8.65 -11.50
C ILE A 22 0.19 7.49 -10.97
N TYR A 23 0.40 6.28 -11.49
CA TYR A 23 -0.35 5.09 -11.05
C TYR A 23 -0.05 4.73 -9.59
N GLU A 24 1.21 4.82 -9.14
CA GLU A 24 1.59 4.62 -7.74
C GLU A 24 0.86 5.59 -6.80
N ARG A 25 0.90 6.89 -7.11
CA ARG A 25 0.22 7.92 -6.29
C ARG A 25 -1.30 7.77 -6.34
N TRP A 26 -1.85 7.40 -7.48
CA TRP A 26 -3.28 7.12 -7.61
C TRP A 26 -3.68 5.90 -6.75
N CYS A 27 -2.91 4.82 -6.76
CA CYS A 27 -3.15 3.66 -5.89
C CYS A 27 -3.11 4.07 -4.41
N TYR A 28 -2.13 4.90 -4.01
CA TYR A 28 -2.05 5.43 -2.65
C TYR A 28 -3.29 6.25 -2.26
N ALA A 29 -3.74 7.14 -3.14
CA ALA A 29 -4.97 7.92 -2.91
C ALA A 29 -6.20 7.01 -2.75
N ARG A 30 -6.34 5.95 -3.57
CA ARG A 30 -7.45 4.99 -3.47
C ARG A 30 -7.40 4.17 -2.18
N VAL A 31 -6.23 3.66 -1.80
CA VAL A 31 -6.02 2.91 -0.56
C VAL A 31 -6.33 3.78 0.66
N THR A 32 -5.79 5.00 0.70
CA THR A 32 -6.00 5.92 1.84
C THR A 32 -7.45 6.38 1.96
N HIS A 33 -8.16 6.58 0.85
CA HIS A 33 -9.60 6.83 0.84
C HIS A 33 -10.36 5.66 1.45
N CYS A 34 -10.12 4.44 0.96
CA CYS A 34 -10.78 3.23 1.45
C CYS A 34 -10.52 3.00 2.94
N LEU A 35 -9.29 3.22 3.43
CA LEU A 35 -8.97 3.13 4.86
C LEU A 35 -9.77 4.12 5.72
N ARG A 36 -9.97 5.35 5.23
CA ARG A 36 -10.78 6.36 5.93
C ARG A 36 -12.26 5.98 5.98
N GLU A 37 -12.80 5.48 4.87
CA GLU A 37 -14.18 5.00 4.80
C GLU A 37 -14.43 3.79 5.70
N ARG A 38 -13.47 2.86 5.76
CA ARG A 38 -13.53 1.66 6.63
C ARG A 38 -13.45 1.99 8.12
N HIS A 39 -12.79 3.09 8.47
CA HIS A 39 -12.54 3.46 9.86
C HIS A 39 -12.86 4.95 10.11
N PRO A 40 -14.16 5.33 10.02
CA PRO A 40 -14.59 6.72 10.18
C PRO A 40 -14.36 7.25 11.61
N GLY A 41 -14.27 6.35 12.60
CA GLY A 41 -13.99 6.70 13.99
C GLY A 41 -12.52 7.05 14.30
N LEU A 42 -11.58 6.88 13.35
CA LEU A 42 -10.19 7.24 13.56
C LEU A 42 -9.93 8.72 13.28
N ARG A 43 -9.01 9.30 14.06
CA ARG A 43 -8.47 10.63 13.78
C ARG A 43 -7.35 10.52 12.76
N TRP A 44 -7.57 11.09 11.58
CA TRP A 44 -6.64 10.98 10.45
C TRP A 44 -5.74 12.21 10.34
N SER A 45 -4.45 11.99 10.11
CA SER A 45 -3.45 13.04 9.85
C SER A 45 -2.52 12.64 8.71
N MET A 46 -2.22 13.58 7.81
CA MET A 46 -1.31 13.38 6.68
C MET A 46 0.03 14.06 6.96
N HIS A 47 1.13 13.35 6.70
CA HIS A 47 2.49 13.80 6.94
C HIS A 47 3.28 13.70 5.63
N TYR A 48 4.02 14.75 5.30
CA TYR A 48 4.88 14.81 4.12
C TYR A 48 6.32 14.93 4.57
N SER A 49 7.25 14.19 3.95
CA SER A 49 8.66 14.36 4.27
C SER A 49 9.19 15.67 3.66
N GLY A 50 9.66 16.60 4.52
CA GLY A 50 10.06 17.96 4.10
C GLY A 50 11.38 18.04 3.32
N THR A 51 12.11 16.94 3.19
CA THR A 51 13.41 16.88 2.52
C THR A 51 13.43 15.76 1.48
N GLN A 52 13.13 16.13 0.23
CA GLN A 52 13.48 15.37 -0.98
C GLN A 52 13.07 13.88 -1.01
N GLY A 53 11.92 13.54 -0.40
CA GLY A 53 11.39 12.18 -0.41
C GLY A 53 9.90 12.18 -0.71
N ASP A 54 9.52 11.41 -1.72
CA ASP A 54 8.14 11.00 -2.05
C ASP A 54 7.45 10.15 -0.95
N CYS A 55 8.04 10.11 0.25
CA CYS A 55 7.48 9.43 1.41
C CYS A 55 6.34 10.25 1.99
N ILE A 56 5.12 9.81 1.71
CA ILE A 56 3.86 10.34 2.25
C ILE A 56 3.33 9.35 3.27
N ARG A 57 2.87 9.84 4.42
CA ARG A 57 2.30 9.00 5.46
C ARG A 57 0.94 9.52 5.91
N LEU A 58 -0.08 8.69 5.77
CA LEU A 58 -1.37 8.85 6.42
C LEU A 58 -1.35 8.05 7.72
N VAL A 59 -1.79 8.66 8.82
CA VAL A 59 -1.92 8.03 10.13
C VAL A 59 -3.34 8.20 10.63
N GLY A 60 -4.01 7.09 10.96
CA GLY A 60 -5.31 7.05 11.65
C GLY A 60 -5.13 6.49 13.05
N THR A 61 -5.62 7.20 14.08
CA THR A 61 -5.49 6.76 15.47
C THR A 61 -6.79 6.85 16.26
N SER A 62 -6.93 5.90 17.18
CA SER A 62 -7.83 5.90 18.34
C SER A 62 -7.07 5.29 19.54
N PRO A 63 -7.64 5.26 20.76
CA PRO A 63 -6.97 4.64 21.91
C PRO A 63 -6.58 3.17 21.72
N SER A 64 -7.31 2.41 20.90
CA SER A 64 -7.13 0.96 20.75
C SER A 64 -6.61 0.52 19.38
N LEU A 65 -6.49 1.45 18.42
CA LEU A 65 -6.15 1.13 17.03
C LEU A 65 -5.31 2.25 16.41
N ARG A 66 -4.21 1.85 15.77
CA ARG A 66 -3.38 2.69 14.91
C ARG A 66 -3.26 2.05 13.54
N ILE A 67 -3.56 2.83 12.51
CA ILE A 67 -3.35 2.44 11.11
C ILE A 67 -2.41 3.47 10.47
N GLU A 68 -1.39 3.01 9.75
CA GLU A 68 -0.58 3.89 8.91
C GLU A 68 -0.54 3.39 7.47
N ALA A 69 -0.65 4.30 6.51
CA ALA A 69 -0.41 4.03 5.11
C ALA A 69 0.75 4.90 4.62
N TRP A 70 1.82 4.24 4.20
CA TRP A 70 3.04 4.86 3.71
C TRP A 70 3.15 4.70 2.20
N LEU A 71 3.49 5.78 1.51
CA LEU A 71 4.01 5.76 0.16
C LEU A 71 5.55 5.66 0.25
N GLN A 72 6.17 4.73 -0.47
CA GLN A 72 7.61 4.59 -0.62
C GLN A 72 8.41 4.51 0.70
N ARG A 73 7.92 3.71 1.65
CA ARG A 73 8.62 3.49 2.94
C ARG A 73 9.92 2.73 2.70
N ARG A 74 11.05 3.32 3.11
CA ARG A 74 12.36 2.64 3.04
C ARG A 74 12.60 1.69 4.22
N PHE A 75 13.03 0.47 3.91
CA PHE A 75 13.53 -0.56 4.82
C PHE A 75 15.04 -0.69 4.61
N HIS A 76 15.82 -0.51 5.67
CA HIS A 76 17.28 -0.64 5.61
C HIS A 76 17.71 -2.08 5.96
N ALA A 77 18.86 -2.49 5.43
CA ALA A 77 19.47 -3.77 5.75
C ALA A 77 20.03 -3.78 7.17
N GLY A 78 19.94 -4.94 7.84
CA GLY A 78 20.56 -5.19 9.15
C GLY A 78 19.76 -4.69 10.36
N ASP A 79 20.36 -4.78 11.54
CA ASP A 79 19.67 -4.71 12.84
C ASP A 79 19.35 -3.27 13.32
N GLY A 80 19.39 -2.29 12.42
CA GLY A 80 19.38 -0.88 12.80
C GLY A 80 18.12 -0.15 12.39
N LYS A 81 17.16 0.02 13.32
CA LYS A 81 16.38 1.27 13.53
C LYS A 81 15.38 1.15 14.68
N ALA A 82 15.19 2.25 15.42
CA ALA A 82 14.19 2.41 16.49
C ALA A 82 12.73 2.16 16.06
N THR A 83 12.44 2.15 14.75
CA THR A 83 11.08 1.98 14.23
C THR A 83 10.65 0.51 14.03
N GLY A 84 11.55 -0.45 14.20
CA GLY A 84 11.27 -1.89 13.99
C GLY A 84 11.21 -2.35 12.52
N PHE A 85 11.07 -1.44 11.56
CA PHE A 85 11.14 -1.75 10.12
C PHE A 85 12.57 -2.03 9.64
N ARG A 86 12.82 -3.24 9.13
CA ARG A 86 14.10 -3.61 8.50
C ARG A 86 13.92 -4.60 7.35
N SER A 87 14.97 -4.75 6.55
CA SER A 87 15.11 -5.80 5.56
C SER A 87 16.23 -6.75 6.00
N ILE A 88 16.03 -8.06 5.82
CA ILE A 88 17.08 -9.07 6.09
C ILE A 88 18.09 -9.21 4.94
N SER A 89 17.91 -8.46 3.84
CA SER A 89 18.79 -8.49 2.67
C SER A 89 19.40 -7.11 2.39
N GLY A 90 18.92 -6.41 1.37
CA GLY A 90 19.35 -5.07 0.98
C GLY A 90 18.33 -3.99 1.35
N VAL A 91 18.62 -2.75 0.95
CA VAL A 91 17.64 -1.65 1.07
C VAL A 91 16.47 -1.92 0.14
N LEU A 92 15.26 -1.90 0.69
CA LEU A 92 14.02 -2.15 -0.06
C LEU A 92 13.03 -1.01 0.17
N VAL A 93 12.32 -0.65 -0.89
CA VAL A 93 11.31 0.41 -0.88
C VAL A 93 10.09 -0.14 -1.64
N PRO A 94 9.09 -0.71 -0.96
CA PRO A 94 7.80 -0.99 -1.58
C PRO A 94 7.06 0.31 -1.92
N ASP A 95 6.22 0.28 -2.95
CA ASP A 95 5.44 1.44 -3.35
C ASP A 95 4.48 1.86 -2.22
N LEU A 96 3.73 0.92 -1.64
CA LEU A 96 2.83 1.16 -0.54
C LEU A 96 3.04 0.15 0.60
N LEU A 97 3.01 0.65 1.83
CA LEU A 97 3.02 -0.15 3.05
C LEU A 97 1.86 0.28 3.95
N ILE A 98 1.02 -0.66 4.35
CA ILE A 98 -0.02 -0.43 5.34
C ILE A 98 0.37 -1.16 6.61
N THR A 99 0.28 -0.49 7.75
CA THR A 99 0.51 -1.09 9.06
C THR A 99 -0.68 -0.90 9.98
N VAL A 100 -0.91 -1.90 10.82
CA VAL A 100 -1.97 -1.93 11.82
C VAL A 100 -1.35 -2.35 13.16
N GLU A 101 -1.65 -1.59 14.20
CA GLU A 101 -1.43 -1.97 15.60
C GLU A 101 -2.76 -1.88 16.35
N ALA A 102 -3.16 -2.99 16.98
CA ALA A 102 -4.37 -3.08 17.80
C ALA A 102 -4.12 -4.01 18.99
N GLY A 103 -3.94 -3.44 20.19
CA GLY A 103 -3.45 -4.20 21.35
C GLY A 103 -2.10 -4.85 21.06
N ASP A 104 -2.02 -6.17 21.26
CA ASP A 104 -0.81 -6.97 20.97
C ASP A 104 -0.71 -7.39 19.50
N VAL A 105 -1.72 -7.09 18.68
CA VAL A 105 -1.73 -7.48 17.28
C VAL A 105 -1.03 -6.42 16.43
N ARG A 106 -0.07 -6.90 15.64
CA ARG A 106 0.69 -6.10 14.67
C ARG A 106 0.64 -6.77 13.31
N GLN A 107 0.25 -6.02 12.29
CA GLN A 107 0.16 -6.52 10.91
C GLN A 107 0.70 -5.49 9.93
N MET A 108 1.47 -5.94 8.94
CA MET A 108 1.81 -5.10 7.79
C MET A 108 1.42 -5.76 6.48
N LEU A 109 0.87 -4.98 5.55
CA LEU A 109 0.49 -5.37 4.20
C LEU A 109 1.30 -4.53 3.22
N VAL A 110 1.94 -5.20 2.26
CA VAL A 110 2.70 -4.54 1.19
C VAL A 110 1.86 -4.56 -0.08
N LEU A 111 1.73 -3.39 -0.71
CA LEU A 111 1.09 -3.24 -2.02
C LEU A 111 2.08 -2.57 -2.96
N ASP A 112 2.35 -3.20 -4.10
CA ASP A 112 3.38 -2.77 -5.03
C ASP A 112 2.73 -2.48 -6.40
N ALA A 113 2.67 -1.22 -6.80
CA ALA A 113 1.91 -0.80 -7.97
C ALA A 113 2.72 -1.03 -9.25
N LYS A 114 2.10 -1.63 -10.25
CA LYS A 114 2.74 -1.98 -11.52
C LYS A 114 1.81 -1.62 -12.67
N TYR A 115 2.22 -0.60 -13.43
CA TYR A 115 1.44 -0.11 -14.56
C TYR A 115 1.46 -1.06 -15.77
N ARG A 116 2.55 -1.82 -15.95
CA ARG A 116 2.71 -2.75 -17.08
C ARG A 116 2.05 -4.10 -16.78
N THR A 117 1.11 -4.51 -17.63
CA THR A 117 0.19 -5.63 -17.36
C THR A 117 0.27 -6.77 -18.36
N SER A 118 1.27 -6.82 -19.25
CA SER A 118 1.48 -8.05 -20.03
C SER A 118 1.85 -9.21 -19.11
N ARG A 119 1.54 -10.44 -19.53
CA ARG A 119 1.87 -11.66 -18.77
C ARG A 119 3.34 -11.71 -18.36
N SER A 120 4.25 -11.41 -19.28
CA SER A 120 5.68 -11.33 -18.99
C SER A 120 6.00 -10.29 -17.91
N ASN A 121 5.48 -9.06 -18.05
CA ASN A 121 5.72 -8.00 -17.08
C ASN A 121 5.17 -8.34 -15.69
N VAL A 122 4.00 -8.98 -15.61
CA VAL A 122 3.42 -9.40 -14.33
C VAL A 122 4.24 -10.51 -13.68
N LEU A 123 4.63 -11.54 -14.45
CA LEU A 123 5.47 -12.62 -13.92
C LEU A 123 6.85 -12.13 -13.48
N ASP A 124 7.45 -11.19 -14.19
CA ASP A 124 8.69 -10.55 -13.78
C ASP A 124 8.49 -9.67 -12.53
N ALA A 125 7.39 -8.92 -12.47
CA ALA A 125 7.06 -8.08 -11.32
C ALA A 125 6.78 -8.90 -10.05
N MET A 126 6.30 -10.16 -10.16
CA MET A 126 6.11 -11.02 -8.98
C MET A 126 7.39 -11.21 -8.17
N ARG A 127 8.57 -11.02 -8.77
CA ARG A 127 9.85 -11.03 -8.03
C ARG A 127 9.87 -9.99 -6.89
N SER A 128 9.31 -8.79 -7.08
CA SER A 128 9.26 -7.79 -6.00
C SER A 128 8.30 -8.24 -4.89
N ALA A 129 7.12 -8.76 -5.24
CA ALA A 129 6.16 -9.29 -4.27
C ALA A 129 6.79 -10.41 -3.41
N HIS A 130 7.46 -11.39 -4.03
CA HIS A 130 8.18 -12.44 -3.32
C HIS A 130 9.30 -11.89 -2.44
N LEU A 131 10.11 -10.98 -2.99
CA LEU A 131 11.21 -10.35 -2.25
C LEU A 131 10.70 -9.60 -1.02
N TYR A 132 9.64 -8.81 -1.16
CA TYR A 132 9.08 -8.07 -0.03
C TYR A 132 8.48 -9.01 1.02
N GLN A 133 7.76 -10.04 0.58
CA GLN A 133 7.14 -11.03 1.46
C GLN A 133 8.17 -11.75 2.34
N ASP A 134 9.33 -12.08 1.76
CA ASP A 134 10.36 -12.83 2.46
C ASP A 134 11.37 -11.96 3.20
N ALA A 135 11.69 -10.77 2.70
CA ALA A 135 12.78 -9.95 3.22
C ALA A 135 12.35 -8.89 4.23
N LEU A 136 11.13 -8.34 4.13
CA LEU A 136 10.69 -7.24 4.99
C LEU A 136 10.29 -7.72 6.37
N ARG A 137 10.65 -6.92 7.38
CA ARG A 137 10.38 -7.19 8.78
C ARG A 137 9.86 -5.94 9.47
N TRP A 138 8.90 -6.12 10.36
CA TRP A 138 8.46 -5.12 11.30
C TRP A 138 8.40 -5.77 12.68
N ASN A 139 9.43 -5.52 13.48
CA ASN A 139 9.65 -6.23 14.76
C ASN A 139 9.65 -7.76 14.58
N GLU A 140 10.48 -8.24 13.64
CA GLU A 140 10.60 -9.65 13.23
C GLU A 140 9.41 -10.29 12.50
N ASP A 141 8.23 -9.65 12.50
CA ASP A 141 7.10 -10.16 11.74
C ASP A 141 7.24 -9.89 10.24
N ARG A 142 6.77 -10.83 9.42
CA ARG A 142 6.67 -10.70 7.95
C ARG A 142 5.35 -10.04 7.53
N PRO A 143 5.27 -9.46 6.32
CA PRO A 143 4.01 -8.92 5.84
C PRO A 143 2.93 -9.99 5.77
N VAL A 144 1.71 -9.70 6.21
CA VAL A 144 0.56 -10.62 6.11
C VAL A 144 0.34 -11.03 4.65
N ALA A 145 0.56 -10.11 3.71
CA ALA A 145 0.73 -10.37 2.30
C ALA A 145 1.57 -9.28 1.62
N SER A 146 2.06 -9.59 0.41
CA SER A 146 2.72 -8.66 -0.50
C SER A 146 2.13 -8.82 -1.90
N LEU A 147 1.30 -7.87 -2.33
CA LEU A 147 0.49 -7.99 -3.54
C LEU A 147 0.84 -6.92 -4.56
N LEU A 148 0.84 -7.29 -5.84
CA LEU A 148 0.95 -6.34 -6.93
C LEU A 148 -0.41 -5.66 -7.16
N LEU A 149 -0.42 -4.35 -7.31
CA LEU A 149 -1.58 -3.61 -7.83
C LEU A 149 -1.38 -3.38 -9.32
N VAL A 150 -2.34 -3.79 -10.15
CA VAL A 150 -2.27 -3.62 -11.61
C VAL A 150 -3.54 -2.96 -12.16
N PRO A 151 -3.45 -2.10 -13.19
CA PRO A 151 -4.61 -1.40 -13.72
C PRO A 151 -5.56 -2.31 -14.53
N ARG A 152 -5.13 -3.51 -14.91
CA ARG A 152 -5.94 -4.54 -15.59
C ARG A 152 -5.33 -5.92 -15.42
N GLY A 153 -6.14 -6.96 -15.60
CA GLY A 153 -5.72 -8.35 -15.52
C GLY A 153 -4.50 -8.66 -16.39
N GLY A 154 -3.57 -9.43 -15.82
CA GLY A 154 -2.20 -9.58 -16.30
C GLY A 154 -1.98 -10.65 -17.37
N GLY A 155 -3.03 -11.37 -17.79
CA GLY A 155 -2.88 -12.63 -18.53
C GLY A 155 -2.33 -13.78 -17.67
N ALA A 156 -2.40 -13.63 -16.34
CA ALA A 156 -2.04 -14.63 -15.35
C ALA A 156 -3.11 -14.75 -14.25
N PRO A 157 -4.35 -15.15 -14.60
CA PRO A 157 -5.51 -15.06 -13.69
C PRO A 157 -5.38 -15.90 -12.41
N TRP A 158 -4.56 -16.94 -12.39
CA TRP A 158 -4.31 -17.70 -11.17
C TRP A 158 -3.59 -16.86 -10.10
N LEU A 159 -2.83 -15.84 -10.47
CA LEU A 159 -2.21 -14.91 -9.53
C LEU A 159 -3.23 -13.94 -8.92
N GLU A 160 -4.40 -13.79 -9.55
CA GLU A 160 -5.50 -12.93 -9.09
C GLU A 160 -6.46 -13.68 -8.16
N ALA A 161 -6.38 -15.01 -8.16
CA ALA A 161 -7.28 -15.88 -7.41
C ALA A 161 -7.09 -15.71 -5.89
N PRO A 162 -8.18 -15.53 -5.12
CA PRO A 162 -8.14 -15.47 -3.66
C PRO A 162 -7.40 -16.66 -3.01
N ASP A 163 -7.60 -17.87 -3.54
CA ASP A 163 -6.98 -19.08 -3.01
C ASP A 163 -5.46 -19.07 -3.21
N PHE A 164 -4.99 -18.51 -4.32
CA PHE A 164 -3.55 -18.31 -4.55
C PHE A 164 -2.98 -17.31 -3.54
N HIS A 165 -3.68 -16.19 -3.31
CA HIS A 165 -3.25 -15.20 -2.31
C HIS A 165 -3.21 -15.82 -0.91
N ALA A 166 -4.21 -16.62 -0.54
CA ALA A 166 -4.27 -17.28 0.76
C ALA A 166 -3.13 -18.30 0.95
N ALA A 167 -2.85 -19.11 -0.07
CA ALA A 167 -1.80 -20.12 -0.02
C ALA A 167 -0.38 -19.52 -0.03
N HIS A 168 -0.16 -18.45 -0.77
CA HIS A 168 1.19 -17.94 -1.04
C HIS A 168 1.51 -16.58 -0.41
N ARG A 169 0.50 -15.87 0.12
CA ARG A 169 0.61 -14.50 0.66
C ARG A 169 1.18 -13.49 -0.33
N VAL A 170 1.19 -13.84 -1.61
CA VAL A 170 1.57 -12.99 -2.74
C VAL A 170 0.58 -13.17 -3.88
N GLY A 171 0.58 -12.24 -4.83
CA GLY A 171 -0.26 -12.33 -6.02
C GLY A 171 -0.53 -10.96 -6.61
N VAL A 172 -1.58 -10.90 -7.43
CA VAL A 172 -2.00 -9.72 -8.18
C VAL A 172 -3.40 -9.32 -7.74
N HIS A 173 -3.61 -8.03 -7.54
CA HIS A 173 -4.93 -7.44 -7.35
C HIS A 173 -5.15 -6.36 -8.41
N VAL A 174 -6.25 -6.49 -9.16
CA VAL A 174 -6.60 -5.51 -10.19
C VAL A 174 -7.23 -4.29 -9.54
N LEU A 175 -6.54 -3.15 -9.62
CA LEU A 175 -7.02 -1.85 -9.16
C LEU A 175 -6.97 -0.87 -10.33
N SER A 176 -8.11 -0.74 -11.00
CA SER A 176 -8.35 0.15 -12.13
C SER A 176 -9.22 1.34 -11.70
N PRO A 177 -9.25 2.45 -12.46
CA PRO A 177 -10.17 3.57 -12.22
C PRO A 177 -11.63 3.15 -12.10
N ASP A 178 -12.03 2.13 -12.85
CA ASP A 178 -13.40 1.61 -12.89
C ASP A 178 -13.64 0.48 -11.87
N SER A 179 -12.61 0.07 -11.12
CA SER A 179 -12.75 -0.97 -10.11
C SER A 179 -13.64 -0.47 -8.98
N PRO A 180 -14.71 -1.21 -8.61
CA PRO A 180 -15.56 -0.82 -7.50
C PRO A 180 -14.77 -0.80 -6.19
N SER A 181 -15.04 0.20 -5.34
CA SER A 181 -14.36 0.35 -4.05
C SER A 181 -14.49 -0.88 -3.15
N SER A 182 -15.56 -1.68 -3.31
CA SER A 182 -15.80 -2.92 -2.57
C SER A 182 -14.74 -4.00 -2.80
N LEU A 183 -14.04 -4.02 -3.94
CA LEU A 183 -12.96 -4.99 -4.18
C LEU A 183 -11.72 -4.66 -3.36
N LEU A 184 -11.36 -3.38 -3.31
CA LEU A 184 -10.26 -2.91 -2.47
C LEU A 184 -10.62 -3.04 -0.98
N ASP A 185 -11.86 -2.74 -0.63
CA ASP A 185 -12.41 -2.93 0.71
C ASP A 185 -12.27 -4.39 1.17
N ALA A 186 -12.73 -5.33 0.34
CA ALA A 186 -12.62 -6.76 0.61
C ALA A 186 -11.16 -7.23 0.73
N LEU A 187 -10.26 -6.68 -0.09
CA LEU A 187 -8.83 -6.95 -0.02
C LEU A 187 -8.25 -6.52 1.34
N LEU A 188 -8.51 -5.28 1.74
CA LEU A 188 -8.04 -4.74 3.01
C LEU A 188 -8.63 -5.49 4.19
N GLY A 189 -9.93 -5.81 4.15
CA GLY A 189 -10.60 -6.58 5.20
C GLY A 189 -10.06 -8.01 5.36
N ARG A 190 -9.70 -8.67 4.25
CA ARG A 190 -9.09 -10.01 4.29
C ARG A 190 -7.76 -10.02 5.03
N TRP A 191 -6.91 -9.03 4.76
CA TRP A 191 -5.52 -9.05 5.22
C TRP A 191 -5.30 -8.29 6.52
N LEU A 192 -6.12 -7.28 6.81
CA LEU A 192 -6.04 -6.45 8.01
C LEU A 192 -7.13 -6.83 9.03
N ALA A 193 -7.32 -8.14 9.23
CA ALA A 193 -8.40 -8.71 10.04
C ALA A 193 -8.33 -8.35 11.53
N ALA A 194 -7.21 -7.81 12.02
CA ALA A 194 -7.07 -7.30 13.38
C ALA A 194 -7.88 -6.02 13.64
N VAL A 195 -8.52 -5.46 12.61
CA VAL A 195 -9.25 -4.21 12.71
C VAL A 195 -10.75 -4.45 12.73
N PRO A 196 -11.44 -4.36 13.88
CA PRO A 196 -12.88 -4.29 13.88
C PRO A 196 -13.32 -3.05 13.10
N VAL A 197 -14.20 -3.24 12.12
CA VAL A 197 -14.90 -2.14 11.47
C VAL A 197 -15.84 -1.57 12.53
N LEU A 198 -15.47 -0.42 13.10
CA LEU A 198 -16.35 0.28 14.04
C LEU A 198 -17.58 0.73 13.27
N ALA A 199 -18.67 -0.01 13.42
CA ALA A 199 -19.97 0.40 12.92
C ALA A 199 -20.32 1.76 13.51
N MET A 200 -20.89 2.65 12.68
CA MET A 200 -21.56 3.85 13.18
C MET A 200 -22.60 3.36 14.18
N SER A 201 -22.40 3.67 15.46
CA SER A 201 -23.36 3.39 16.51
C SER A 201 -24.68 4.05 16.13
N ASP A 202 -25.70 3.24 15.82
CA ASP A 202 -27.08 3.69 15.71
C ASP A 202 -27.42 4.51 16.95
N VAL A 203 -27.75 5.76 16.73
CA VAL A 203 -28.37 6.61 17.74
C VAL A 203 -29.68 5.93 18.10
N SER A 204 -29.66 5.21 19.21
CA SER A 204 -30.86 4.68 19.83
C SER A 204 -31.69 5.87 20.28
N ASP A 205 -32.77 6.13 19.56
CA ASP A 205 -33.78 7.11 19.90
C ASP A 205 -34.46 6.68 21.21
N SER A 206 -34.01 7.30 22.30
CA SER A 206 -34.63 7.15 23.61
C SER A 206 -35.90 7.99 23.66
N GLY A 207 -37.03 7.32 23.48
CA GLY A 207 -38.27 7.54 24.22
C GLY A 207 -38.94 8.91 24.12
N VAL A 208 -40.09 8.94 23.44
CA VAL A 208 -41.25 9.73 23.87
C VAL A 208 -42.52 8.90 23.62
N GLU A 209 -43.11 8.32 24.66
CA GLU A 209 -44.56 8.05 24.68
C GLU A 209 -45.27 9.35 25.06
N PRO A 210 -46.31 9.77 24.32
CA PRO A 210 -47.33 10.64 24.87
C PRO A 210 -48.66 9.89 25.01
N THR A 211 -49.09 9.81 26.27
CA THR A 211 -50.48 9.77 26.81
C THR A 211 -51.41 8.65 26.43
#